data_AF-A0A9X0QF11-F1
#
_entry.id   AF-A0A9X0QF11-F1
#
_cell.length_a   1.000
_cell.length_b   1.000
_cell.length_c   1.000
_cell.angle_alpha   90.00
_cell.angle_beta   90.00
_cell.angle_gamma   90.00
#
_symmetry.space_group_name_H-M   'P 1'
#
loop_
_entity.id
_entity.type
_entity.pdbx_description
1 polymer ?
#
loop_
_entity_poly.entity_id
_entity_poly.type
_entity_poly.pdbx_seq_one_letter_code
_entity_poly.pdbx_strand_id
1 'polypeptide(L)'
;MNQKVKNLIQKLGEAIHESVSESEDIAGVVKNIREQGFDVLLMLEATIGLNEVEAEADEVTDAADEGTEGPFTSNDLDFLKSLRISLAEDESTDSPESTGSTEV
;
A
#
# COMPACT_ATOMS: atom_id res chain seq x y z
N MET A 1 -12.54 -10.23 -16.84
CA MET A 1 -11.79 -10.35 -15.56
C MET A 1 -11.04 -11.67 -15.56
N ASN A 2 -9.75 -11.63 -15.24
CA ASN A 2 -8.85 -12.78 -15.27
C ASN A 2 -9.37 -13.87 -14.29
N GLN A 3 -9.77 -15.03 -14.79
CA GLN A 3 -10.36 -16.12 -13.98
C GLN A 3 -9.44 -16.53 -12.81
N LYS A 4 -8.12 -16.36 -12.99
CA LYS A 4 -7.12 -16.61 -11.95
C LYS A 4 -7.28 -15.66 -10.75
N VAL A 5 -7.45 -14.36 -10.99
CA VAL A 5 -7.64 -13.35 -9.94
C VAL A 5 -8.91 -13.64 -9.14
N LYS A 6 -10.00 -14.00 -9.82
CA LYS A 6 -11.26 -14.37 -9.15
C LYS A 6 -11.09 -15.59 -8.24
N ASN A 7 -10.35 -16.62 -8.68
CA ASN A 7 -10.04 -17.78 -7.85
C ASN A 7 -9.16 -17.43 -6.64
N LEU A 8 -8.20 -16.51 -6.80
CA LEU A 8 -7.35 -16.05 -5.71
C LEU A 8 -8.15 -15.28 -4.65
N ILE A 9 -9.04 -14.38 -5.08
CA ILE A 9 -9.94 -13.66 -4.17
C ILE A 9 -10.81 -14.64 -3.38
N GLN A 10 -11.35 -15.66 -4.04
CA GLN A 10 -12.19 -16.66 -3.38
C GLN A 10 -11.39 -17.49 -2.35
N LYS A 11 -10.20 -17.97 -2.71
CA LYS A 11 -9.33 -18.70 -1.79
C LYS A 11 -8.91 -17.86 -0.59
N LEU A 12 -8.64 -16.57 -0.80
CA LEU A 12 -8.34 -15.65 0.28
C LEU A 12 -9.54 -15.50 1.23
N GLY A 13 -10.75 -15.37 0.68
CA GLY A 13 -11.99 -15.34 1.48
C GLY A 13 -12.19 -16.61 2.30
N GLU A 14 -11.96 -17.78 1.71
CA GLU A 14 -12.02 -19.07 2.42
C GLU A 14 -10.99 -19.14 3.55
N ALA A 15 -9.73 -18.75 3.28
CA ALA A 15 -8.67 -18.77 4.28
C ALA A 15 -8.94 -17.81 5.46
N ILE A 16 -9.48 -16.61 5.19
CA ILE A 16 -9.87 -15.66 6.25
C ILE A 16 -11.01 -16.23 7.09
N HIS A 17 -12.02 -16.81 6.45
CA HIS A 17 -13.16 -17.39 7.16
C HIS A 17 -12.74 -18.55 8.07
N GLU A 18 -11.88 -19.44 7.58
CA GLU A 18 -11.32 -20.54 8.38
C GLU A 18 -10.47 -19.99 9.54
N SER A 19 -9.57 -19.04 9.27
CA SER A 19 -8.72 -18.43 10.29
C SER A 19 -9.52 -17.76 11.41
N VAL A 20 -10.61 -17.06 11.08
CA VAL A 20 -11.47 -16.41 12.07
C VAL A 20 -12.30 -17.43 12.85
N SER A 21 -12.80 -18.47 12.17
CA SER A 21 -13.62 -19.51 12.80
C SER A 21 -12.83 -20.39 13.77
N GLU A 22 -11.55 -20.63 13.47
CA GLU A 22 -10.65 -21.45 14.30
C GLU A 22 -9.89 -20.64 15.37
N SER A 23 -9.97 -19.31 15.32
CA SER A 23 -9.27 -18.45 16.27
C SER A 23 -9.85 -18.56 17.69
N GLU A 24 -9.05 -19.10 18.61
CA GLU A 24 -9.40 -19.19 20.03
C GLU A 24 -9.61 -17.80 20.66
N ASP A 25 -8.84 -16.80 20.25
CA ASP A 25 -8.95 -15.42 20.76
C ASP A 25 -10.33 -14.83 20.43
N ILE A 26 -10.76 -14.95 19.17
CA ILE A 26 -12.06 -14.43 18.73
C ILE A 26 -13.19 -15.21 19.42
N ALA A 27 -13.09 -16.53 19.49
CA ALA A 27 -14.08 -17.37 20.18
C ALA A 27 -14.21 -17.02 21.67
N GLY A 28 -13.09 -16.75 22.35
CA GLY A 28 -13.05 -16.34 23.75
C GLY A 28 -13.76 -15.00 23.98
N VAL A 29 -13.51 -14.01 23.11
CA VAL A 29 -14.19 -12.71 23.19
C VAL A 29 -15.69 -12.86 22.94
N VAL A 30 -16.11 -13.60 21.91
CA VAL A 30 -17.52 -13.86 21.61
C VAL A 30 -18.23 -14.54 22.77
N LYS A 31 -17.58 -15.51 23.42
CA LYS A 31 -18.11 -16.18 24.60
C LYS A 31 -18.32 -15.21 25.77
N ASN A 32 -17.32 -14.37 26.08
CA ASN A 32 -17.45 -13.34 27.13
C ASN A 32 -18.61 -12.38 26.85
N ILE A 33 -18.84 -11.99 25.59
CA ILE A 33 -19.96 -11.13 25.20
C ILE A 33 -21.30 -11.85 25.43
N ARG A 34 -21.40 -13.14 25.06
CA ARG A 34 -22.60 -13.95 25.32
C ARG A 34 -22.88 -14.14 26.81
N GLU A 35 -21.85 -14.33 27.62
CA GLU A 35 -21.99 -14.46 29.09
C GLU A 35 -22.55 -13.19 29.75
N GLN A 36 -22.37 -12.02 29.13
CA GLN A 36 -22.99 -10.77 29.56
C GLN A 36 -24.46 -10.63 29.12
N GLY A 37 -25.00 -11.63 28.39
CA GLY A 37 -26.39 -11.69 27.97
C GLY A 37 -26.69 -11.13 26.58
N PHE A 38 -25.66 -10.91 25.75
CA PHE A 38 -25.82 -10.43 24.37
C PHE A 38 -25.80 -11.58 23.36
N ASP A 39 -26.67 -11.53 22.34
CA ASP A 39 -26.56 -12.41 21.18
C ASP A 39 -25.57 -11.81 20.17
N VAL A 40 -24.70 -12.65 19.63
CA VAL A 40 -23.57 -12.23 18.78
C VAL A 40 -23.69 -12.86 17.42
N LEU A 41 -23.81 -12.00 16.41
CA LEU A 41 -23.74 -12.32 14.99
C LEU A 41 -22.54 -11.59 14.40
N LEU A 42 -21.62 -12.31 13.77
CA LEU A 42 -20.42 -11.74 13.16
C LEU A 42 -20.59 -11.70 11.63
N MET A 43 -20.32 -10.55 11.03
CA MET A 43 -20.24 -10.38 9.58
C MET A 43 -18.90 -9.72 9.24
N LEU A 44 -18.19 -10.27 8.26
CA LEU A 44 -16.87 -9.80 7.84
C LEU A 44 -16.96 -9.20 6.44
N GLU A 45 -16.70 -7.90 6.33
CA GLU A 45 -16.53 -7.21 5.06
C GLU A 45 -15.07 -6.78 4.92
N ALA A 46 -14.41 -7.19 3.84
CA ALA A 46 -13.05 -6.79 3.53
C ALA A 46 -12.97 -6.32 2.08
N THR A 47 -12.34 -5.17 1.84
CA THR A 47 -12.07 -4.66 0.49
C THR A 47 -10.63 -5.03 0.11
N ILE A 48 -10.46 -5.68 -1.04
CA ILE A 48 -9.15 -6.15 -1.51
C ILE A 48 -8.71 -5.28 -2.69
N GLY A 49 -7.64 -4.50 -2.48
CA GLY A 49 -6.95 -3.80 -3.56
C GLY A 49 -6.00 -4.73 -4.29
N LEU A 50 -6.02 -4.71 -5.62
CA LEU A 50 -5.11 -5.46 -6.48
C LEU A 50 -4.27 -4.46 -7.26
N ASN A 51 -2.95 -4.62 -7.24
CA ASN A 51 -2.05 -3.93 -8.16
C ASN A 51 -1.46 -4.97 -9.12
N GLU A 52 -1.55 -4.73 -10.43
CA GLU A 52 -0.89 -5.58 -11.41
C GLU A 52 0.58 -5.17 -11.45
N VAL A 53 1.46 -6.06 -10.99
CA VAL A 53 2.90 -5.89 -11.22
C VAL A 53 3.10 -6.27 -12.68
N GLU A 54 3.15 -5.28 -13.57
CA GLU A 54 3.68 -5.51 -14.90
C GLU A 54 5.08 -6.08 -14.71
N ALA A 55 5.26 -7.33 -15.12
CA ALA A 55 6.57 -7.92 -15.18
C ALA A 55 7.33 -7.16 -16.27
N GLU A 56 8.00 -6.08 -15.90
CA GLU A 56 9.11 -5.58 -16.69
C GLU A 56 10.05 -6.78 -16.88
N ALA A 57 10.20 -7.14 -18.15
CA ALA A 57 11.14 -8.15 -18.58
C ALA A 57 12.54 -7.59 -18.35
N ASP A 58 12.97 -7.54 -17.09
CA ASP A 58 14.36 -7.28 -16.74
C ASP A 58 15.14 -8.56 -17.02
N GLU A 59 15.68 -8.57 -18.24
CA GLU A 59 17.01 -9.09 -18.49
C GLU A 59 17.89 -8.71 -17.30
N VAL A 60 18.22 -9.71 -16.48
CA VAL A 60 19.14 -9.60 -15.37
C VAL A 60 20.50 -9.18 -15.92
N THR A 61 20.72 -7.87 -16.03
CA THR A 61 22.05 -7.28 -16.09
C THR A 61 22.40 -6.87 -14.67
N ASP A 62 23.27 -7.68 -14.11
CA ASP A 62 23.92 -7.54 -12.83
C ASP A 62 24.69 -6.21 -12.79
N ALA A 63 24.15 -5.21 -12.07
CA ALA A 63 24.90 -4.05 -11.61
C ALA A 63 24.16 -3.38 -10.45
N ALA A 64 24.66 -3.64 -9.25
CA ALA A 64 24.47 -2.75 -8.12
C ALA A 64 24.93 -1.34 -8.52
N ASP A 65 24.03 -0.35 -8.46
CA ASP A 65 24.43 1.04 -8.33
C ASP A 65 23.39 1.86 -7.56
N GLU A 66 23.93 2.82 -6.83
CA GLU A 66 23.32 3.57 -5.75
C GLU A 66 22.28 4.60 -6.23
N GLY A 67 21.30 4.91 -5.37
CA GLY A 67 20.49 6.13 -5.47
C GLY A 67 19.36 6.10 -6.49
N THR A 68 18.18 5.61 -6.08
CA THR A 68 16.93 5.78 -6.83
C THR A 68 16.45 7.23 -6.74
N GLU A 69 17.18 8.17 -7.32
CA GLU A 69 16.71 9.53 -7.62
C GLU A 69 16.01 9.53 -8.98
N GLY A 70 14.94 8.75 -9.10
CA GLY A 70 13.98 8.91 -10.18
C GLY A 70 12.95 9.98 -9.80
N PRO A 71 12.52 10.88 -10.71
CA PRO A 71 11.49 11.86 -10.39
C PRO A 71 10.20 11.14 -10.00
N PHE A 72 9.60 11.52 -8.87
CA PHE A 72 8.30 11.00 -8.44
C PHE A 72 7.29 11.13 -9.57
N THR A 73 6.66 10.03 -9.94
CA THR A 73 5.60 10.04 -10.96
C THR A 73 4.33 10.64 -10.37
N SER A 74 3.41 11.12 -11.21
CA SER A 74 2.12 11.65 -10.74
C SER A 74 1.33 10.64 -9.89
N ASN A 75 1.48 9.35 -10.19
CA ASN A 75 0.87 8.26 -9.42
C ASN A 75 1.49 8.13 -8.02
N ASP A 76 2.82 8.31 -7.90
CA ASP A 76 3.50 8.25 -6.60
C ASP A 76 3.07 9.42 -5.71
N LEU A 77 2.90 10.62 -6.29
CA LEU A 77 2.42 11.78 -5.56
C LEU A 77 0.99 11.61 -5.05
N ASP A 78 0.10 11.01 -5.85
CA ASP A 78 -1.28 10.76 -5.42
C ASP A 78 -1.35 9.64 -4.38
N PHE A 79 -0.47 8.64 -4.47
CA PHE A 79 -0.30 7.61 -3.46
C PHE A 79 0.21 8.18 -2.12
N LEU A 80 1.26 9.01 -2.14
CA LEU A 80 1.81 9.66 -0.94
C LEU A 80 0.78 10.60 -0.27
N LYS A 81 -0.01 11.33 -1.07
CA LYS A 81 -1.15 12.13 -0.58
C LYS A 81 -2.20 11.26 0.09
N SER A 82 -2.51 10.09 -0.46
CA SER A 82 -3.47 9.15 0.14
C SER A 82 -3.01 8.65 1.51
N LEU A 83 -1.70 8.49 1.70
CA LEU A 83 -1.07 8.10 2.96
C LEU A 83 -0.84 9.28 3.93
N ARG A 84 -1.24 10.51 3.58
CA ARG A 84 -0.92 11.76 4.30
C ARG A 84 0.58 11.96 4.55
N ILE A 85 1.43 11.39 3.71
CA ILE A 85 2.86 11.65 3.75
C ILE A 85 3.08 12.93 2.94
N SER A 86 3.31 14.04 3.64
CA SER A 86 3.71 15.30 3.03
C SER A 86 5.23 15.30 2.92
N LEU A 87 5.76 15.47 1.70
CA LEU A 87 7.16 15.81 1.54
C LEU A 87 7.30 17.24 2.07
N ALA A 88 8.00 17.42 3.19
CA ALA A 88 8.39 18.75 3.62
C ALA A 88 9.36 19.27 2.57
N GLU A 89 8.92 20.22 1.74
CA GLU A 89 9.83 20.98 0.88
C GLU A 89 10.80 21.69 1.82
N ASP A 90 12.08 21.31 1.75
CA ASP A 90 13.16 22.05 2.38
C ASP A 90 13.16 23.47 1.79
N GLU A 91 12.60 24.42 2.54
CA GLU A 91 12.88 25.84 2.37
C GLU A 91 14.38 26.07 2.60
N SER A 92 15.16 25.95 1.55
CA SER A 92 16.52 26.50 1.48
C SER A 92 16.49 27.78 0.62
N THR A 93 15.98 28.83 1.23
CA THR A 93 16.62 30.15 1.34
C THR A 93 17.48 30.66 0.17
N ASP A 94 16.96 31.71 -0.48
CA ASP A 94 17.59 33.04 -0.62
C ASP A 94 19.07 33.13 -1.07
N SER A 95 19.32 33.57 -2.31
CA SER A 95 19.77 34.96 -2.64
C SER A 95 20.41 35.09 -4.05
N PRO A 96 20.44 36.31 -4.62
CA PRO A 96 20.70 36.61 -6.04
C PRO A 96 22.17 36.94 -6.34
N GLU A 97 22.60 36.85 -7.61
CA GLU A 97 23.73 37.57 -8.28
C GLU A 97 24.18 36.72 -9.51
N SER A 98 24.65 37.23 -10.65
CA SER A 98 25.12 38.54 -11.08
C SER A 98 25.11 38.58 -12.61
N THR A 99 24.52 39.61 -13.21
CA THR A 99 24.69 39.97 -14.62
C THR A 99 26.12 40.43 -14.88
N GLY A 100 26.84 39.80 -15.80
CA GLY A 100 28.20 40.19 -16.19
C GLY A 100 28.46 40.00 -17.68
N SER A 101 28.63 41.12 -18.37
CA SER A 101 28.83 41.31 -19.81
C SER A 101 30.09 40.64 -20.39
N THR A 102 30.06 40.29 -21.68
CA THR A 102 30.93 40.88 -22.74
C THR A 102 30.74 40.12 -24.06
N GLU A 103 30.20 40.83 -25.05
CA GLU A 103 30.05 40.46 -26.46
C GLU A 103 31.38 40.72 -27.20
N VAL A 104 31.71 39.88 -28.19
CA VAL A 104 32.93 39.96 -29.04
C VAL A 104 32.58 40.55 -30.39
#